data_AF-A0AAE1U315-F1
#
_entry.id   AF-A0AAE1U315-F1
#
_cell.length_a   1.000
_cell.length_b   1.000
_cell.length_c   1.000
_cell.angle_alpha   90.00
_cell.angle_beta   90.00
_cell.angle_gamma   90.00
#
_symmetry.space_group_name_H-M   'P 1'
#
loop_
_entity.id
_entity.type
_entity.pdbx_description
1 polymer ?
#
loop_
_entity_poly.entity_id
_entity_poly.type
_entity_poly.pdbx_seq_one_letter_code
_entity_poly.pdbx_strand_id
1 'polypeptide(L)'
;MISMNMIMLGQVRQTQGFWGRVDVCTRCIWTTPGSFFKDGKSSKQEWYTPNVAHKAESWNIPKPKQELPESEWRSVFQHFRPTRLGLNVVHAFQKGIDFRPSALKNWFKDLQTNYNITDQSYNQDRVAALGFELAAAHFMVHRKGKIRFRNSVDWVQQDEDGEYELSPHFIPDVYVEAIDATGMDLLYEGLGSMVNLKHLKSLNLSGCQNIDDWCIDRVCAQYWQTLEHLDISHCTKVTENGIAALARLRALKTLNITGFHQLNDIQLVCILLEDSLPDIEIIGVDFMKPPT
;
A
#
# COMPACT_ATOMS: atom_id res chain seq x y z
N MET A 1 -66.19 -8.68 14.06
CA MET A 1 -67.03 -7.71 14.83
C MET A 1 -66.46 -7.62 16.22
N ILE A 2 -66.66 -6.49 16.92
CA ILE A 2 -66.14 -6.19 18.28
C ILE A 2 -64.61 -6.03 18.21
N SER A 3 -64.00 -4.84 18.40
CA SER A 3 -63.95 -3.96 19.60
C SER A 3 -63.14 -4.59 20.75
N MET A 4 -62.38 -3.87 21.58
CA MET A 4 -61.87 -2.49 21.59
C MET A 4 -60.77 -2.44 22.68
N ASN A 5 -60.20 -1.25 22.96
CA ASN A 5 -59.71 -0.85 24.30
C ASN A 5 -58.44 -1.56 24.87
N MET A 6 -57.66 -0.96 25.79
CA MET A 6 -57.46 0.46 26.10
C MET A 6 -56.10 0.68 26.80
N ILE A 7 -55.43 1.78 26.45
CA ILE A 7 -54.61 2.71 27.27
C ILE A 7 -54.32 2.30 28.74
N MET A 8 -53.05 2.29 29.19
CA MET A 8 -52.57 3.18 30.29
C MET A 8 -51.06 3.11 30.63
N LEU A 9 -50.52 4.33 30.77
CA LEU A 9 -49.32 4.89 31.43
C LEU A 9 -48.44 4.05 32.39
N GLY A 10 -47.16 4.44 32.46
CA GLY A 10 -46.22 4.07 33.54
C GLY A 10 -44.84 4.76 33.46
N GLN A 11 -44.72 6.02 33.86
CA GLN A 11 -43.42 6.70 34.04
C GLN A 11 -42.89 6.54 35.47
N VAL A 12 -41.60 6.21 35.64
CA VAL A 12 -40.76 6.59 36.80
C VAL A 12 -39.33 6.91 36.29
N ARG A 13 -38.62 7.82 36.97
CA ARG A 13 -37.23 8.25 36.68
C ARG A 13 -36.28 7.89 37.85
N GLN A 14 -34.98 8.13 37.63
CA GLN A 14 -33.87 8.16 38.62
C GLN A 14 -33.29 6.76 38.97
N THR A 15 -31.99 6.61 39.34
CA THR A 15 -30.97 7.62 39.70
C THR A 15 -29.54 7.24 39.26
N GLN A 16 -28.58 8.14 39.52
CA GLN A 16 -27.10 8.03 39.45
C GLN A 16 -26.54 6.83 40.27
N GLY A 17 -25.29 6.36 40.12
CA GLY A 17 -24.17 6.74 39.24
C GLY A 17 -22.79 6.30 39.81
N PHE A 18 -21.69 6.90 39.30
CA PHE A 18 -20.32 6.97 39.87
C PHE A 18 -19.25 5.85 39.66
N TRP A 19 -18.25 6.18 38.80
CA TRP A 19 -16.78 5.93 38.84
C TRP A 19 -16.13 4.53 39.04
N GLY A 20 -15.10 4.24 38.22
CA GLY A 20 -14.09 3.20 38.46
C GLY A 20 -12.98 3.10 37.37
N ARG A 21 -11.78 3.61 37.66
CA ARG A 21 -10.49 3.13 37.07
C ARG A 21 -10.08 1.83 37.82
N VAL A 22 -9.11 0.98 37.47
CA VAL A 22 -8.01 0.94 36.46
C VAL A 22 -7.93 -0.55 35.95
N ASP A 23 -6.92 -1.15 35.29
CA ASP A 23 -5.53 -0.82 34.92
C ASP A 23 -5.05 -1.62 33.66
N VAL A 24 -3.79 -1.42 33.26
CA VAL A 24 -3.05 -2.20 32.26
C VAL A 24 -2.75 -3.62 32.77
N CYS A 25 -2.79 -4.63 31.88
CA CYS A 25 -2.26 -5.97 32.20
C CYS A 25 -1.20 -6.43 31.18
N THR A 26 0.00 -6.73 31.67
CA THR A 26 1.16 -7.16 30.86
C THR A 26 1.42 -8.66 30.95
N ARG A 27 2.19 -9.18 29.97
CA ARG A 27 2.87 -10.48 29.91
C ARG A 27 2.01 -11.74 29.76
N CYS A 28 2.24 -12.41 28.63
CA CYS A 28 2.03 -13.84 28.47
C CYS A 28 3.00 -14.63 29.38
N ILE A 29 2.54 -15.75 29.95
CA ILE A 29 3.37 -16.82 30.49
C ILE A 29 2.85 -18.14 29.91
N TRP A 30 3.76 -19.03 29.51
CA TRP A 30 3.45 -20.34 28.92
C TRP A 30 3.33 -21.42 30.00
N THR A 31 2.21 -22.13 30.06
CA THR A 31 2.13 -23.47 30.68
C THR A 31 1.12 -24.39 29.97
N THR A 32 1.61 -25.55 29.55
CA THR A 32 0.88 -26.81 29.33
C THR A 32 1.73 -27.93 29.97
N PRO A 33 1.29 -29.19 30.14
CA PRO A 33 0.02 -29.83 29.74
C PRO A 33 -0.72 -30.55 30.91
N GLY A 34 -1.87 -31.21 30.65
CA GLY A 34 -2.53 -32.07 31.67
C GLY A 34 -3.92 -32.64 31.35
N SER A 35 -3.97 -33.73 30.56
CA SER A 35 -4.90 -34.89 30.59
C SER A 35 -6.32 -34.87 31.24
N PHE A 36 -7.26 -35.61 30.59
CA PHE A 36 -8.43 -36.34 31.17
C PHE A 36 -9.58 -35.47 31.76
N PHE A 37 -10.82 -35.48 31.25
CA PHE A 37 -11.74 -36.65 31.21
C PHE A 37 -12.90 -36.50 30.16
N LYS A 38 -13.71 -37.56 30.02
CA LYS A 38 -15.01 -37.64 29.31
C LYS A 38 -16.19 -37.22 30.23
N ASP A 39 -17.46 -37.06 29.84
CA ASP A 39 -18.26 -37.17 28.60
C ASP A 39 -19.48 -36.22 28.76
N GLY A 40 -20.15 -35.75 27.69
CA GLY A 40 -21.39 -34.95 27.84
C GLY A 40 -22.07 -34.50 26.54
N LYS A 41 -23.38 -34.78 26.39
CA LYS A 41 -24.19 -34.42 25.19
C LYS A 41 -25.14 -33.26 25.49
N SER A 42 -25.26 -32.27 24.59
CA SER A 42 -26.57 -31.77 24.11
C SER A 42 -26.45 -30.77 22.94
N SER A 43 -27.58 -30.54 22.27
CA SER A 43 -27.95 -29.36 21.44
C SER A 43 -26.91 -28.76 20.49
N LYS A 44 -27.07 -29.03 19.20
CA LYS A 44 -26.65 -28.10 18.14
C LYS A 44 -27.43 -26.79 18.26
N GLN A 45 -26.74 -25.66 18.27
CA GLN A 45 -27.24 -24.41 17.68
C GLN A 45 -26.27 -24.03 16.56
N GLU A 46 -26.74 -24.07 15.32
CA GLU A 46 -25.95 -23.72 14.14
C GLU A 46 -25.98 -22.21 13.96
N TRP A 47 -24.97 -21.53 14.52
CA TRP A 47 -24.73 -20.11 14.27
C TRP A 47 -23.90 -19.95 12.99
N TYR A 48 -24.35 -19.06 12.11
CA TYR A 48 -23.81 -18.90 10.77
C TYR A 48 -22.45 -18.21 10.82
N THR A 49 -21.38 -18.93 10.52
CA THR A 49 -20.03 -18.36 10.34
C THR A 49 -19.80 -18.02 8.88
N PRO A 50 -19.56 -16.75 8.53
CA PRO A 50 -18.91 -16.42 7.27
C PRO A 50 -17.51 -17.02 7.31
N ASN A 51 -17.19 -17.90 6.36
CA ASN A 51 -15.89 -18.57 6.28
C ASN A 51 -14.80 -17.63 5.71
N VAL A 52 -14.69 -16.42 6.28
CA VAL A 52 -13.54 -15.53 6.09
C VAL A 52 -12.44 -16.03 7.00
N ALA A 53 -11.76 -17.08 6.55
CA ALA A 53 -10.49 -17.46 7.11
C ALA A 53 -9.51 -16.30 6.86
N HIS A 54 -9.32 -15.45 7.87
CA HIS A 54 -8.17 -14.56 7.97
C HIS A 54 -6.92 -15.42 8.11
N LYS A 55 -6.51 -16.00 6.98
CA LYS A 55 -5.24 -16.64 6.79
C LYS A 55 -4.21 -15.55 7.06
N ALA A 56 -3.51 -15.67 8.19
CA ALA A 56 -2.45 -14.73 8.51
C ALA A 56 -1.40 -14.81 7.40
N GLU A 57 -1.38 -13.82 6.52
CA GLU A 57 -0.38 -13.67 5.47
C GLU A 57 0.94 -13.22 6.09
N SER A 58 1.50 -14.14 6.89
CA SER A 58 2.93 -14.21 7.10
C SER A 58 3.57 -14.23 5.71
N TRP A 59 4.19 -13.11 5.35
CA TRP A 59 4.93 -12.96 4.10
C TRP A 59 5.98 -14.05 4.07
N ASN A 60 5.68 -15.12 3.33
CA ASN A 60 6.44 -16.36 3.34
C ASN A 60 7.68 -16.15 2.48
N ILE A 61 8.66 -15.43 3.06
CA ILE A 61 9.82 -14.86 2.37
C ILE A 61 10.41 -15.92 1.44
N PRO A 62 10.35 -15.73 0.11
CA PRO A 62 10.90 -16.69 -0.82
C PRO A 62 12.37 -16.93 -0.47
N LYS A 63 12.72 -18.17 -0.11
CA LYS A 63 14.12 -18.54 -0.01
C LYS A 63 14.74 -18.29 -1.40
N PRO A 64 15.83 -17.52 -1.52
CA PRO A 64 16.50 -17.37 -2.81
C PRO A 64 16.89 -18.77 -3.29
N LYS A 65 16.29 -19.20 -4.38
CA LYS A 65 16.43 -20.56 -4.90
C LYS A 65 17.17 -20.50 -6.22
N GLN A 66 18.37 -21.07 -6.17
CA GLN A 66 19.07 -21.83 -7.21
C GLN A 66 18.66 -21.58 -8.66
N GLU A 67 19.68 -21.26 -9.46
CA GLU A 67 19.69 -21.26 -10.91
C GLU A 67 18.76 -22.33 -11.50
N LEU A 68 17.89 -21.89 -12.42
CA LEU A 68 16.97 -22.78 -13.14
C LEU A 68 17.79 -23.80 -13.94
N PRO A 69 17.35 -25.07 -14.04
CA PRO A 69 18.06 -26.07 -14.83
C PRO A 69 18.15 -25.63 -16.29
N GLU A 70 19.35 -25.72 -16.87
CA GLU A 70 19.76 -25.17 -18.18
C GLU A 70 18.84 -25.55 -19.37
N SER A 71 18.02 -26.58 -19.19
CA SER A 71 16.98 -26.99 -20.14
C SER A 71 15.80 -26.03 -20.30
N GLU A 72 15.53 -25.12 -19.34
CA GLU A 72 14.35 -24.26 -19.36
C GLU A 72 14.67 -22.79 -19.70
N TRP A 73 14.99 -22.54 -20.97
CA TRP A 73 15.20 -21.18 -21.50
C TRP A 73 13.93 -20.31 -21.42
N ARG A 74 13.84 -19.48 -20.39
CA ARG A 74 12.84 -18.40 -20.26
C ARG A 74 13.49 -17.06 -20.55
N SER A 75 12.89 -16.28 -21.45
CA SER A 75 13.36 -14.92 -21.71
C SER A 75 13.09 -14.02 -20.50
N VAL A 76 14.01 -13.10 -20.21
CA VAL A 76 13.91 -12.11 -19.11
C VAL A 76 12.53 -11.42 -19.14
N PHE A 77 12.14 -10.96 -20.33
CA PHE A 77 10.85 -10.33 -20.65
C PHE A 77 9.60 -11.14 -20.26
N GLN A 78 9.69 -12.46 -20.06
CA GLN A 78 8.57 -13.28 -19.58
C GLN A 78 8.12 -12.87 -18.17
N HIS A 79 9.03 -12.42 -17.31
CA HIS A 79 8.74 -11.92 -15.96
C HIS A 79 8.12 -10.51 -15.95
N PHE A 80 8.06 -9.87 -17.12
CA PHE A 80 7.50 -8.52 -17.35
C PHE A 80 6.19 -8.54 -18.15
N ARG A 81 5.69 -9.72 -18.54
CA ARG A 81 4.36 -9.82 -19.17
C ARG A 81 3.26 -9.73 -18.09
N PRO A 82 2.19 -8.94 -18.29
CA PRO A 82 1.07 -8.89 -17.35
C PRO A 82 0.44 -10.28 -17.20
N THR A 83 0.08 -10.63 -15.96
CA THR A 83 -0.56 -11.91 -15.63
C THR A 83 -1.84 -12.08 -16.45
N ARG A 84 -1.95 -13.20 -17.20
CA ARG A 84 -2.95 -13.47 -18.25
C ARG A 84 -4.30 -12.74 -18.06
N LEU A 85 -4.57 -11.74 -18.89
CA LEU A 85 -5.81 -10.92 -18.94
C LEU A 85 -7.15 -11.68 -19.08
N GLY A 86 -7.13 -13.02 -19.17
CA GLY A 86 -8.27 -13.82 -19.65
C GLY A 86 -9.54 -13.75 -18.80
N LEU A 87 -9.46 -13.83 -17.47
CA LEU A 87 -10.65 -14.06 -16.64
C LEU A 87 -11.60 -12.84 -16.57
N ASN A 88 -11.10 -11.66 -16.19
CA ASN A 88 -11.94 -10.47 -16.05
C ASN A 88 -12.53 -10.02 -17.39
N VAL A 89 -11.73 -10.10 -18.47
CA VAL A 89 -12.18 -9.72 -19.83
C VAL A 89 -13.24 -10.70 -20.35
N VAL A 90 -13.02 -12.03 -20.25
CA VAL A 90 -14.02 -13.02 -20.69
C VAL A 90 -15.31 -12.91 -19.87
N HIS A 91 -15.23 -12.67 -18.56
CA HIS A 91 -16.41 -12.47 -17.71
C HIS A 91 -17.17 -11.17 -18.06
N ALA A 92 -16.48 -10.11 -18.50
CA ALA A 92 -17.12 -8.91 -19.03
C ALA A 92 -17.83 -9.19 -20.37
N PHE A 93 -17.21 -9.92 -21.30
CA PHE A 93 -17.86 -10.37 -22.54
C PHE A 93 -19.08 -11.27 -22.27
N GLN A 94 -19.01 -12.17 -21.28
CA GLN A 94 -20.13 -13.05 -20.88
C GLN A 94 -21.35 -12.29 -20.33
N LYS A 95 -21.15 -11.11 -19.72
CA LYS A 95 -22.24 -10.26 -19.23
C LYS A 95 -22.92 -9.42 -20.33
N GLY A 96 -22.38 -9.44 -21.54
CA GLY A 96 -22.81 -8.61 -22.66
C GLY A 96 -22.21 -7.21 -22.60
N ILE A 97 -21.73 -6.73 -23.76
CA ILE A 97 -21.24 -5.35 -23.89
C ILE A 97 -22.42 -4.42 -24.18
N ASP A 98 -22.56 -3.38 -23.36
CA ASP A 98 -23.52 -2.31 -23.59
C ASP A 98 -22.96 -1.32 -24.63
N PHE A 99 -23.49 -1.39 -25.84
CA PHE A 99 -23.06 -0.55 -26.97
C PHE A 99 -23.53 0.92 -26.89
N ARG A 100 -24.22 1.36 -25.82
CA ARG A 100 -24.52 2.79 -25.62
C ARG A 100 -23.21 3.59 -25.55
N PRO A 101 -23.04 4.71 -26.30
CA PRO A 101 -21.74 5.40 -26.38
C PRO A 101 -21.13 5.83 -25.04
N SER A 102 -21.96 6.18 -24.05
CA SER A 102 -21.52 6.48 -22.68
C SER A 102 -21.09 5.24 -21.90
N ALA A 103 -21.81 4.12 -22.02
CA ALA A 103 -21.44 2.85 -21.40
C ALA A 103 -20.16 2.28 -22.02
N LEU A 104 -20.03 2.35 -23.35
CA LEU A 104 -18.84 1.94 -24.09
C LEU A 104 -17.61 2.79 -23.70
N LYS A 105 -17.76 4.12 -23.55
CA LYS A 105 -16.69 5.00 -23.07
C LYS A 105 -16.24 4.64 -21.65
N ASN A 106 -17.18 4.36 -20.76
CA ASN A 106 -16.86 3.91 -19.40
C ASN A 106 -16.16 2.56 -19.42
N TRP A 107 -16.69 1.57 -20.17
CA TRP A 107 -16.08 0.25 -20.33
C TRP A 107 -14.65 0.29 -20.88
N PHE A 108 -14.34 1.19 -21.83
CA PHE A 108 -12.96 1.39 -22.28
C PHE A 108 -12.07 1.97 -21.17
N LYS A 109 -12.56 2.91 -20.36
CA LYS A 109 -11.83 3.44 -19.20
C LYS A 109 -11.62 2.36 -18.12
N ASP A 110 -12.63 1.53 -17.88
CA ASP A 110 -12.56 0.41 -16.94
C ASP A 110 -11.55 -0.64 -17.42
N LEU A 111 -11.54 -0.97 -18.72
CA LEU A 111 -10.52 -1.83 -19.33
C LEU A 111 -9.11 -1.27 -19.16
N GLN A 112 -8.90 0.02 -19.45
CA GLN A 112 -7.58 0.67 -19.27
C GLN A 112 -7.14 0.65 -17.80
N THR A 113 -8.07 0.88 -16.87
CA THR A 113 -7.80 0.81 -15.43
C THR A 113 -7.43 -0.62 -15.00
N ASN A 114 -8.19 -1.63 -15.45
CA ASN A 114 -7.89 -3.05 -15.18
C ASN A 114 -6.55 -3.49 -15.82
N TYR A 115 -6.22 -2.99 -17.01
CA TYR A 115 -4.92 -3.23 -17.64
C TYR A 115 -3.80 -2.69 -16.76
N ASN A 116 -3.86 -1.42 -16.35
CA ASN A 116 -2.85 -0.80 -15.49
C ASN A 116 -2.69 -1.54 -14.15
N ILE A 117 -3.79 -1.98 -13.51
CA ILE A 117 -3.74 -2.80 -12.28
C ILE A 117 -3.03 -4.14 -12.52
N THR A 118 -3.36 -4.85 -13.60
CA THR A 118 -2.76 -6.17 -13.89
C THR A 118 -1.30 -6.09 -14.34
N ASP A 119 -0.93 -5.03 -15.06
CA ASP A 119 0.45 -4.71 -15.44
C ASP A 119 1.33 -4.33 -14.23
N GLN A 120 0.77 -3.62 -13.24
CA GLN A 120 1.46 -3.24 -12.02
C GLN A 120 1.43 -4.32 -10.92
N SER A 121 0.74 -5.43 -11.13
CA SER A 121 0.60 -6.50 -10.14
C SER A 121 1.95 -7.12 -9.71
N TYR A 122 2.05 -7.45 -8.42
CA TYR A 122 3.29 -7.97 -7.82
C TYR A 122 3.63 -9.37 -8.34
N ASN A 123 4.67 -9.46 -9.19
CA ASN A 123 5.15 -10.72 -9.75
C ASN A 123 6.21 -11.38 -8.84
N GLN A 124 5.82 -12.46 -8.16
CA GLN A 124 6.71 -13.25 -7.28
C GLN A 124 7.85 -13.93 -8.05
N ASP A 125 7.62 -14.39 -9.29
CA ASP A 125 8.65 -15.05 -10.11
C ASP A 125 9.78 -14.07 -10.47
N ARG A 126 9.43 -12.80 -10.75
CA ARG A 126 10.42 -11.73 -11.02
C ARG A 126 11.33 -11.50 -9.81
N VAL A 127 10.75 -11.45 -8.61
CA VAL A 127 11.49 -11.25 -7.35
C VAL A 127 12.32 -12.48 -6.99
N ALA A 128 11.84 -13.70 -7.31
CA ALA A 128 12.61 -14.93 -7.10
C ALA A 128 13.84 -15.02 -8.03
N ALA A 129 13.74 -14.53 -9.28
CA ALA A 129 14.82 -14.57 -10.26
C ALA A 129 15.84 -13.42 -10.13
N LEU A 130 15.39 -12.20 -9.83
CA LEU A 130 16.24 -11.00 -9.79
C LEU A 130 16.55 -10.48 -8.38
N GLY A 131 15.85 -10.97 -7.34
CA GLY A 131 15.87 -10.36 -6.01
C GLY A 131 15.04 -9.07 -5.94
N PHE A 132 14.76 -8.58 -4.73
CA PHE A 132 13.87 -7.43 -4.49
C PHE A 132 14.37 -6.14 -5.16
N GLU A 133 15.64 -5.79 -4.94
CA GLU A 133 16.27 -4.54 -5.36
C GLU A 133 16.25 -4.36 -6.89
N LEU A 134 16.68 -5.38 -7.63
CA LEU A 134 16.72 -5.39 -9.09
C LEU A 134 15.32 -5.60 -9.72
N ALA A 135 14.44 -6.39 -9.09
CA ALA A 135 13.05 -6.53 -9.54
C ALA A 135 12.23 -5.24 -9.37
N ALA A 136 12.60 -4.37 -8.42
CA ALA A 136 12.08 -3.00 -8.30
C ALA A 136 12.70 -2.07 -9.36
N ALA A 137 14.00 -2.22 -9.65
CA ALA A 137 14.69 -1.43 -10.68
C ALA A 137 14.09 -1.58 -12.08
N HIS A 138 13.98 -2.82 -12.58
CA HIS A 138 13.31 -3.02 -13.87
C HIS A 138 11.84 -2.56 -13.86
N PHE A 139 11.13 -2.63 -12.72
CA PHE A 139 9.74 -2.20 -12.62
C PHE A 139 9.56 -0.68 -12.79
N MET A 140 10.47 0.11 -12.23
CA MET A 140 10.42 1.58 -12.30
C MET A 140 10.94 2.11 -13.63
N VAL A 141 12.08 1.59 -14.11
CA VAL A 141 12.71 2.11 -15.33
C VAL A 141 11.85 1.81 -16.57
N HIS A 142 11.21 0.64 -16.64
CA HIS A 142 10.19 0.32 -17.64
C HIS A 142 8.97 1.29 -17.64
N ARG A 143 8.80 2.10 -16.60
CA ARG A 143 7.70 3.09 -16.45
C ARG A 143 8.21 4.54 -16.44
N LYS A 144 9.42 4.79 -16.98
CA LYS A 144 10.08 6.11 -17.02
C LYS A 144 10.46 6.69 -15.65
N GLY A 145 10.37 5.88 -14.59
CA GLY A 145 10.98 6.22 -13.31
C GLY A 145 12.50 6.10 -13.37
N LYS A 146 13.18 6.74 -12.42
CA LYS A 146 14.64 6.73 -12.29
C LYS A 146 15.04 6.09 -10.97
N ILE A 147 16.16 5.37 -10.96
CA ILE A 147 16.71 4.73 -9.76
C ILE A 147 18.20 5.05 -9.62
N ARG A 148 18.63 5.30 -8.39
CA ARG A 148 20.04 5.35 -8.02
C ARG A 148 20.37 4.20 -7.08
N PHE A 149 21.31 3.35 -7.49
CA PHE A 149 21.88 2.31 -6.63
C PHE A 149 22.86 2.91 -5.62
N ARG A 150 23.03 2.24 -4.49
CA ARG A 150 23.99 2.60 -3.45
C ARG A 150 25.40 2.63 -4.02
N ASN A 151 26.14 3.69 -3.69
CA ASN A 151 27.47 4.02 -4.25
C ASN A 151 27.48 4.42 -5.75
N SER A 152 26.34 4.43 -6.46
CA SER A 152 26.23 5.08 -7.77
C SER A 152 25.99 6.58 -7.58
N VAL A 153 26.69 7.41 -8.35
CA VAL A 153 26.34 8.83 -8.51
C VAL A 153 25.21 8.97 -9.54
N ASP A 154 25.30 8.17 -10.59
CA ASP A 154 24.42 8.22 -11.76
C ASP A 154 23.07 7.56 -11.51
N TRP A 155 22.04 8.10 -12.16
CA TRP A 155 20.67 7.60 -12.14
C TRP A 155 20.43 6.72 -13.37
N VAL A 156 20.00 5.48 -13.15
CA VAL A 156 19.46 4.63 -14.21
C VAL A 156 18.07 5.13 -14.56
N GLN A 157 17.86 5.42 -15.84
CA GLN A 157 16.59 5.87 -16.43
C GLN A 157 16.39 5.16 -17.78
N GLN A 158 15.24 5.39 -18.42
CA GLN A 158 14.95 4.91 -19.77
C GLN A 158 15.47 5.93 -20.80
N ASP A 159 16.08 5.46 -21.88
CA ASP A 159 16.56 6.30 -22.98
C ASP A 159 15.41 6.76 -23.91
N GLU A 160 15.71 7.68 -24.83
CA GLU A 160 14.71 8.25 -25.75
C GLU A 160 14.01 7.19 -26.62
N ASP A 161 14.74 6.14 -27.02
CA ASP A 161 14.22 5.00 -27.79
C ASP A 161 13.38 4.01 -26.95
N GLY A 162 13.35 4.14 -25.63
CA GLY A 162 12.59 3.27 -24.74
C GLY A 162 13.34 2.05 -24.18
N GLU A 163 14.61 1.86 -24.51
CA GLU A 163 15.46 0.84 -23.90
C GLU A 163 16.10 1.34 -22.58
N TYR A 164 16.70 0.42 -21.81
CA TYR A 164 17.45 0.76 -20.60
C TYR A 164 18.46 -0.32 -20.22
N GLU A 165 19.63 0.08 -19.70
CA GLU A 165 20.68 -0.85 -19.28
C GLU A 165 20.50 -1.29 -17.81
N LEU A 166 19.90 -2.48 -17.61
CA LEU A 166 19.92 -3.20 -16.34
C LEU A 166 20.31 -4.67 -16.55
N SER A 167 21.06 -5.22 -15.60
CA SER A 167 21.57 -6.60 -15.68
C SER A 167 20.43 -7.62 -15.57
N PRO A 168 20.31 -8.58 -16.50
CA PRO A 168 19.21 -9.55 -16.53
C PRO A 168 19.33 -10.72 -15.52
N HIS A 169 20.36 -10.72 -14.68
CA HIS A 169 20.67 -11.77 -13.71
C HIS A 169 20.77 -11.18 -12.30
N PHE A 170 20.51 -11.99 -11.27
CA PHE A 170 20.73 -11.59 -9.88
C PHE A 170 22.20 -11.20 -9.63
N ILE A 171 22.42 -10.03 -9.03
CA ILE A 171 23.73 -9.57 -8.57
C ILE A 171 23.65 -9.36 -7.05
N PRO A 172 24.53 -9.99 -6.24
CA PRO A 172 24.59 -9.75 -4.80
C PRO A 172 25.11 -8.33 -4.49
N ASP A 173 24.84 -7.86 -3.27
CA ASP A 173 25.32 -6.59 -2.70
C ASP A 173 24.92 -5.30 -3.45
N VAL A 174 24.08 -5.40 -4.49
CA VAL A 174 23.38 -4.27 -5.12
C VAL A 174 22.17 -3.89 -4.27
N TYR A 175 22.05 -2.59 -3.94
CA TYR A 175 20.95 -2.03 -3.16
C TYR A 175 20.46 -0.72 -3.77
N VAL A 176 19.16 -0.45 -3.74
CA VAL A 176 18.57 0.82 -4.15
C VAL A 176 18.66 1.83 -3.00
N GLU A 177 19.12 3.05 -3.30
CA GLU A 177 19.25 4.15 -2.32
C GLU A 177 18.26 5.29 -2.60
N ALA A 178 17.96 5.57 -3.87
CA ALA A 178 16.95 6.55 -4.26
C ALA A 178 16.06 6.06 -5.40
N ILE A 179 14.78 6.42 -5.35
CA ILE A 179 13.77 6.17 -6.39
C ILE A 179 13.07 7.49 -6.72
N ASP A 180 12.99 7.80 -8.01
CA ASP A 180 12.22 8.91 -8.55
C ASP A 180 11.13 8.37 -9.48
N ALA A 181 9.87 8.60 -9.11
CA ALA A 181 8.69 8.24 -9.87
C ALA A 181 7.89 9.48 -10.32
N THR A 182 8.54 10.64 -10.48
CA THR A 182 7.90 11.90 -10.89
C THR A 182 6.99 11.71 -12.11
N GLY A 183 5.71 12.02 -11.96
CA GLY A 183 4.69 11.93 -13.01
C GLY A 183 4.27 10.51 -13.40
N MET A 184 4.66 9.48 -12.63
CA MET A 184 4.28 8.09 -12.91
C MET A 184 2.83 7.80 -12.46
N ASP A 185 2.08 7.08 -13.29
CA ASP A 185 0.75 6.53 -12.95
C ASP A 185 0.87 5.30 -12.02
N LEU A 186 1.50 5.47 -10.85
CA LEU A 186 1.73 4.41 -9.88
C LEU A 186 0.46 4.10 -9.07
N LEU A 187 0.10 2.82 -9.01
CA LEU A 187 -1.06 2.29 -8.28
C LEU A 187 -0.64 1.61 -6.97
N TYR A 188 -1.62 1.39 -6.08
CA TYR A 188 -1.41 0.69 -4.80
C TYR A 188 -0.80 -0.71 -4.99
N GLU A 189 -1.19 -1.44 -6.03
CA GLU A 189 -0.61 -2.74 -6.40
C GLU A 189 0.86 -2.61 -6.83
N GLY A 190 1.20 -1.54 -7.54
CA GLY A 190 2.54 -1.24 -8.05
C GLY A 190 3.58 -1.05 -6.93
N LEU A 191 3.17 -0.43 -5.81
CA LEU A 191 3.96 -0.34 -4.58
C LEU A 191 4.32 -1.72 -3.98
N GLY A 192 3.62 -2.79 -4.39
CA GLY A 192 4.02 -4.17 -4.12
C GLY A 192 5.39 -4.53 -4.70
N SER A 193 5.75 -3.97 -5.86
CA SER A 193 7.05 -4.20 -6.51
C SER A 193 8.24 -3.56 -5.79
N MET A 194 7.99 -2.68 -4.82
CA MET A 194 9.03 -2.04 -3.98
C MET A 194 9.16 -2.68 -2.59
N VAL A 195 8.43 -3.76 -2.28
CA VAL A 195 8.44 -4.34 -0.93
C VAL A 195 9.86 -4.78 -0.52
N ASN A 196 10.26 -4.47 0.72
CA ASN A 196 11.49 -4.95 1.38
C ASN A 196 12.82 -4.39 0.80
N LEU A 197 12.83 -3.20 0.20
CA LEU A 197 14.06 -2.45 -0.10
C LEU A 197 14.65 -1.86 1.20
N LYS A 198 15.76 -2.42 1.70
CA LYS A 198 16.25 -2.13 3.07
C LYS A 198 17.16 -0.91 3.20
N HIS A 199 17.50 -0.28 2.08
CA HIS A 199 18.44 0.85 2.04
C HIS A 199 17.89 2.07 1.29
N LEU A 200 16.58 2.07 0.98
CA LEU A 200 15.90 3.20 0.37
C LEU A 200 15.85 4.39 1.32
N LYS A 201 16.55 5.47 0.97
CA LYS A 201 16.60 6.75 1.68
C LYS A 201 15.76 7.83 1.05
N SER A 202 15.65 7.85 -0.27
CA SER A 202 14.98 8.92 -1.00
C SER A 202 13.89 8.35 -1.91
N LEU A 203 12.68 8.86 -1.75
CA LEU A 203 11.53 8.49 -2.57
C LEU A 203 10.82 9.76 -3.06
N ASN A 204 10.75 9.94 -4.37
CA ASN A 204 10.01 11.01 -5.00
C ASN A 204 8.78 10.44 -5.72
N LEU A 205 7.59 10.92 -5.33
CA LEU A 205 6.27 10.59 -5.90
C LEU A 205 5.58 11.84 -6.48
N SER A 206 6.34 12.89 -6.81
CA SER A 206 5.84 14.17 -7.32
C SER A 206 4.91 13.98 -8.52
N GLY A 207 3.70 14.53 -8.46
CA GLY A 207 2.69 14.47 -9.53
C GLY A 207 2.02 13.11 -9.73
N CYS A 208 2.24 12.11 -8.86
CA CYS A 208 1.57 10.80 -8.96
C CYS A 208 0.08 10.89 -8.60
N GLN A 209 -0.77 11.14 -9.61
CA GLN A 209 -2.23 11.36 -9.44
C GLN A 209 -3.00 10.19 -8.83
N ASN A 210 -2.39 9.00 -8.72
CA ASN A 210 -3.04 7.77 -8.26
C ASN A 210 -2.57 7.28 -6.88
N ILE A 211 -1.77 8.08 -6.16
CA ILE A 211 -1.34 7.81 -4.79
C ILE A 211 -2.39 8.31 -3.79
N ASP A 212 -3.01 7.37 -3.08
CA ASP A 212 -4.02 7.59 -2.03
C ASP A 212 -3.38 7.51 -0.62
N ASP A 213 -4.09 7.89 0.44
CA ASP A 213 -3.62 7.73 1.84
C ASP A 213 -3.15 6.30 2.19
N TRP A 214 -3.82 5.27 1.63
CA TRP A 214 -3.43 3.87 1.79
C TRP A 214 -2.07 3.53 1.16
N CYS A 215 -1.68 4.25 0.10
CA CYS A 215 -0.36 4.16 -0.50
C CYS A 215 0.70 4.74 0.44
N ILE A 216 0.41 5.89 1.07
CA ILE A 216 1.30 6.53 2.04
C ILE A 216 1.46 5.68 3.30
N ASP A 217 0.38 5.13 3.88
CA ASP A 217 0.51 4.26 5.06
C ASP A 217 1.34 2.99 4.77
N ARG A 218 1.21 2.45 3.55
CA ARG A 218 2.02 1.31 3.07
C ARG A 218 3.51 1.66 2.94
N VAL A 219 3.84 2.88 2.47
CA VAL A 219 5.22 3.41 2.44
C VAL A 219 5.73 3.58 3.88
N CYS A 220 4.93 4.19 4.76
CA CYS A 220 5.26 4.34 6.19
C CYS A 220 5.50 2.99 6.89
N ALA A 221 4.70 1.97 6.59
CA ALA A 221 4.87 0.62 7.16
C ALA A 221 6.17 -0.07 6.69
N GLN A 222 6.67 0.26 5.50
CA GLN A 222 7.88 -0.36 4.94
C GLN A 222 9.17 0.36 5.35
N TYR A 223 9.20 1.69 5.32
CA TYR A 223 10.45 2.47 5.35
C TYR A 223 10.68 3.30 6.62
N TRP A 224 9.94 3.03 7.70
CA TRP A 224 9.98 3.80 8.96
C TRP A 224 11.35 3.98 9.64
N GLN A 225 12.37 3.21 9.24
CA GLN A 225 13.76 3.35 9.72
C GLN A 225 14.75 3.88 8.68
N THR A 226 14.36 3.97 7.41
CA THR A 226 15.32 4.14 6.30
C THR A 226 15.07 5.40 5.46
N LEU A 227 13.82 5.85 5.34
CA LEU A 227 13.48 6.97 4.47
C LEU A 227 13.88 8.29 5.13
N GLU A 228 14.85 8.98 4.52
CA GLU A 228 15.38 10.29 4.91
C GLU A 228 14.72 11.43 4.12
N HIS A 229 14.31 11.17 2.88
CA HIS A 229 13.73 12.17 1.97
C HIS A 229 12.46 11.63 1.30
N LEU A 230 11.36 12.38 1.41
CA LEU A 230 10.09 12.08 0.74
C LEU A 230 9.55 13.32 0.01
N ASP A 231 9.21 13.16 -1.26
CA ASP A 231 8.45 14.13 -2.03
C ASP A 231 7.09 13.53 -2.43
N ILE A 232 6.01 14.20 -2.05
CA ILE A 232 4.62 13.85 -2.41
C ILE A 232 3.90 15.06 -3.04
N SER A 233 4.65 15.99 -3.62
CA SER A 233 4.12 17.20 -4.22
C SER A 233 3.11 16.92 -5.33
N HIS A 234 2.07 17.75 -5.43
CA HIS A 234 1.00 17.65 -6.44
C HIS A 234 0.22 16.31 -6.48
N CYS A 235 0.32 15.44 -5.46
CA CYS A 235 -0.51 14.23 -5.32
C CYS A 235 -1.96 14.58 -4.94
N THR A 236 -2.88 14.55 -5.90
CA THR A 236 -4.25 15.08 -5.76
C THR A 236 -5.22 14.26 -4.90
N LYS A 237 -4.84 13.06 -4.44
CA LYS A 237 -5.70 12.16 -3.66
C LYS A 237 -5.22 11.88 -2.24
N VAL A 238 -4.05 12.40 -1.85
CA VAL A 238 -3.57 12.32 -0.47
C VAL A 238 -4.29 13.39 0.37
N THR A 239 -4.73 13.01 1.57
CA THR A 239 -5.42 13.89 2.52
C THR A 239 -4.54 14.20 3.73
N GLU A 240 -5.03 15.07 4.60
CA GLU A 240 -4.45 15.37 5.92
C GLU A 240 -4.15 14.08 6.73
N ASN A 241 -4.95 13.02 6.57
CA ASN A 241 -4.74 11.73 7.24
C ASN A 241 -3.51 10.99 6.70
N GLY A 242 -3.31 10.98 5.38
CA GLY A 242 -2.12 10.40 4.76
C GLY A 242 -0.85 11.15 5.14
N ILE A 243 -0.90 12.49 5.18
CA ILE A 243 0.21 13.32 5.64
C ILE A 243 0.49 13.09 7.13
N ALA A 244 -0.53 12.98 7.99
CA ALA A 244 -0.36 12.66 9.41
C ALA A 244 0.27 11.26 9.63
N ALA A 245 0.01 10.29 8.75
CA ALA A 245 0.64 8.98 8.81
C ALA A 245 2.18 9.02 8.59
N LEU A 246 2.72 10.11 8.02
CA LEU A 246 4.16 10.32 7.85
C LEU A 246 4.92 10.49 9.18
N ALA A 247 4.23 10.87 10.27
CA ALA A 247 4.81 10.93 11.62
C ALA A 247 5.40 9.59 12.11
N ARG A 248 5.07 8.48 11.43
CA ARG A 248 5.64 7.16 11.66
C ARG A 248 7.08 7.00 11.14
N LEU A 249 7.54 7.87 10.24
CA LEU A 249 8.84 7.78 9.54
C LEU A 249 9.98 8.40 10.38
N ARG A 250 10.51 7.66 11.34
CA ARG A 250 11.50 8.14 12.34
C ARG A 250 12.87 8.57 11.78
N ALA A 251 13.13 8.33 10.49
CA ALA A 251 14.36 8.72 9.81
C ALA A 251 14.18 9.93 8.88
N LEU A 252 12.94 10.43 8.72
CA LEU A 252 12.60 11.45 7.73
C LEU A 252 13.16 12.82 8.14
N LYS A 253 13.91 13.43 7.22
CA LYS A 253 14.58 14.73 7.38
C LYS A 253 14.02 15.80 6.45
N THR A 254 13.54 15.43 5.26
CA THR A 254 12.94 16.39 4.33
C THR A 254 11.62 15.86 3.77
N LEU A 255 10.57 16.67 3.86
CA LEU A 255 9.24 16.36 3.32
C LEU A 255 8.79 17.48 2.39
N ASN A 256 8.56 17.19 1.10
CA ASN A 256 7.94 18.14 0.18
C ASN A 256 6.44 17.89 0.02
N ILE A 257 5.65 18.92 0.34
CA ILE A 257 4.19 18.99 0.25
C ILE A 257 3.71 20.22 -0.55
N THR A 258 4.45 20.66 -1.57
CA THR A 258 3.93 21.68 -2.52
C THR A 258 2.67 21.20 -3.24
N GLY A 259 1.68 22.09 -3.37
CA GLY A 259 0.44 21.85 -4.12
C GLY A 259 -0.79 21.48 -3.28
N PHE A 260 -0.65 21.14 -2.00
CA PHE A 260 -1.76 20.78 -1.10
C PHE A 260 -2.63 21.97 -0.62
N HIS A 261 -2.78 23.01 -1.43
CA HIS A 261 -3.49 24.25 -1.10
C HIS A 261 -5.03 24.13 -0.98
N GLN A 262 -5.56 22.90 -0.96
CA GLN A 262 -6.99 22.59 -0.79
C GLN A 262 -7.29 21.87 0.55
N LEU A 263 -6.26 21.56 1.34
CA LEU A 263 -6.40 21.00 2.68
C LEU A 263 -6.58 22.13 3.69
N ASN A 264 -7.51 21.96 4.64
CA ASN A 264 -7.92 23.00 5.58
C ASN A 264 -7.05 23.02 6.84
N ASP A 265 -6.71 21.84 7.35
CA ASP A 265 -5.99 21.65 8.61
C ASP A 265 -4.49 21.33 8.40
N ILE A 266 -3.96 21.61 7.21
CA ILE A 266 -2.58 21.30 6.83
C ILE A 266 -1.53 21.89 7.80
N GLN A 267 -1.77 23.08 8.35
CA GLN A 267 -0.89 23.69 9.35
C GLN A 267 -0.87 22.89 10.66
N LEU A 268 -2.01 22.32 11.08
CA LEU A 268 -2.09 21.46 12.27
C LEU A 268 -1.33 20.14 12.06
N VAL A 269 -1.40 19.58 10.84
CA VAL A 269 -0.62 18.38 10.49
C VAL A 269 0.88 18.68 10.44
N CYS A 270 1.30 19.85 9.98
CA CYS A 270 2.71 20.25 10.00
C CYS A 270 3.25 20.36 11.44
N ILE A 271 2.50 21.00 12.35
CA ILE A 271 2.87 21.09 13.78
C ILE A 271 2.95 19.68 14.41
N LEU A 272 2.05 18.77 14.05
CA LEU A 272 2.09 17.38 14.51
C LEU A 272 3.33 16.62 13.98
N LEU A 273 3.77 16.90 12.76
CA LEU A 273 4.99 16.33 12.19
C LEU A 273 6.24 16.89 12.87
N GLU A 274 6.30 18.19 13.13
CA GLU A 274 7.41 18.84 13.85
C GLU A 274 7.55 18.32 15.30
N ASP A 275 6.45 18.12 16.03
CA ASP A 275 6.45 17.50 17.37
C ASP A 275 6.88 16.02 17.34
N SER A 276 6.53 15.30 16.27
CA SER A 276 6.88 13.89 16.09
C SER A 276 8.32 13.66 15.59
N LEU A 277 8.89 14.62 14.84
CA LEU A 277 10.13 14.50 14.08
C LEU A 277 10.91 15.84 14.17
N PRO A 278 11.71 16.06 15.23
CA PRO A 278 12.29 17.38 15.53
C PRO A 278 13.36 17.88 14.55
N ASP A 279 13.88 17.01 13.68
CA ASP A 279 14.90 17.31 12.66
C ASP A 279 14.30 17.42 11.23
N ILE A 280 12.98 17.65 11.10
CA ILE A 280 12.28 17.68 9.79
C ILE A 280 12.27 19.08 9.13
N GLU A 281 12.66 19.13 7.86
CA GLU A 281 12.47 20.26 6.95
C GLU A 281 11.21 20.02 6.10
N ILE A 282 10.16 20.81 6.34
CA ILE A 282 8.89 20.75 5.60
C ILE A 282 8.88 21.83 4.50
N ILE A 283 8.80 21.39 3.24
CA ILE A 283 8.86 22.24 2.05
C ILE A 283 7.46 22.39 1.45
N GLY A 284 7.11 23.62 1.05
CA GLY A 284 5.88 23.92 0.32
C GLY A 284 4.74 24.55 1.13
N VAL A 285 4.92 24.72 2.44
CA VAL A 285 3.96 25.40 3.32
C VAL A 285 4.28 26.89 3.39
N ASP A 286 3.43 27.72 2.77
CA ASP A 286 3.46 29.17 2.96
C ASP A 286 2.67 29.56 4.22
N PHE A 287 3.33 29.50 5.37
CA PHE A 287 2.76 29.87 6.67
C PHE A 287 2.23 31.31 6.74
N MET A 288 2.61 32.18 5.79
CA MET A 288 2.24 33.60 5.78
C MET A 288 0.91 33.90 5.09
N LYS A 289 0.25 32.90 4.49
CA LYS A 289 -0.99 33.08 3.75
C LYS A 289 -2.21 32.78 4.62
N PRO A 290 -3.03 33.78 5.00
CA PRO A 290 -4.20 33.54 5.85
C PRO A 290 -5.27 32.73 5.10
N PRO A 291 -6.09 31.94 5.82
CA PRO A 291 -7.25 31.28 5.23
C PRO A 291 -8.26 32.31 4.69
N THR A 292 -8.85 32.00 3.53
CA THR A 292 -9.76 32.86 2.76
C THR A 292 -11.21 32.44 2.87
#